data_AF-A0A973D6H1-F1
#
_entry.id   AF-A0A973D6H1-F1
#
_cell.length_a   1.000
_cell.length_b   1.000
_cell.length_c   1.000
_cell.angle_alpha   90.00
_cell.angle_beta   90.00
_cell.angle_gamma   90.00
#
_symmetry.space_group_name_H-M   'P 1'
#
loop_
_entity.id
_entity.type
_entity.pdbx_description
1 polymer ?
#
loop_
_entity_poly.entity_id
_entity_poly.type
_entity_poly.pdbx_seq_one_letter_code
_entity_poly.pdbx_strand_id
1 'polypeptide(L)'
;PTLGEMMRTALGILEQNRAGFLLQVEGGRVDHAGHGNDVGAIVHDQIAFDECIAIARAYTQENPDTLVIVTTDHGCGGCQLNGVGGAYANTDKTFFPGIDAIGASYEHLQRVRGNLSTEQFDALVGECLQVNIDDEKRQQLAVAAKAGGFSVANLLRKWHGSYARTGVNWTSQNHTGEFVELASWGPGSDSIKRWIRNTDLHPVMTEALALK
;
A
#
# COMPACT_ATOMS: atom_id res chain seq x y z
N PRO A 1 7.30 10.89 -11.14
CA PRO A 1 8.36 9.91 -10.83
C PRO A 1 7.78 8.82 -9.93
N THR A 2 8.29 7.59 -10.00
CA THR A 2 7.95 6.52 -9.04
C THR A 2 8.64 6.77 -7.69
N LEU A 3 8.22 6.06 -6.64
CA LEU A 3 8.89 6.13 -5.33
C LEU A 3 10.35 5.70 -5.43
N GLY A 4 10.63 4.64 -6.20
CA GLY A 4 12.00 4.18 -6.48
C GLY A 4 12.85 5.23 -7.21
N GLU A 5 12.31 5.93 -8.21
CA GLU A 5 13.01 7.02 -8.90
C GLU A 5 13.36 8.18 -7.96
N MET A 6 12.43 8.55 -7.08
CA MET A 6 12.68 9.57 -6.05
C MET A 6 13.76 9.13 -5.07
N MET A 7 13.70 7.89 -4.59
CA MET A 7 14.72 7.33 -3.69
C MET A 7 16.11 7.33 -4.34
N ARG A 8 16.24 6.87 -5.59
CA ARG A 8 17.52 6.89 -6.32
C ARG A 8 18.07 8.31 -6.47
N THR A 9 17.20 9.26 -6.77
CA THR A 9 17.58 10.67 -6.89
C THR A 9 18.07 11.21 -5.54
N ALA A 10 17.36 10.90 -4.45
CA ALA A 10 17.76 11.31 -3.11
C ALA A 10 19.11 10.72 -2.71
N LEU A 11 19.32 9.41 -2.94
CA LEU A 11 20.60 8.75 -2.67
C LEU A 11 21.76 9.40 -3.43
N GLY A 12 21.61 9.65 -4.74
CA GLY A 12 22.67 10.25 -5.56
C GLY A 12 23.06 11.68 -5.16
N ILE A 13 22.17 12.39 -4.44
CA ILE A 13 22.46 13.70 -3.87
C ILE A 13 23.09 13.55 -2.48
N LEU A 14 22.48 12.75 -1.61
CA LEU A 14 22.87 12.61 -0.20
C LEU A 14 24.21 11.92 -0.02
N GLU A 15 24.55 10.96 -0.87
CA GLU A 15 25.81 10.20 -0.81
C GLU A 15 27.05 11.09 -1.02
N GLN A 16 26.88 12.28 -1.60
CA GLN A 16 27.98 13.23 -1.78
C GLN A 16 28.46 13.82 -0.44
N ASN A 17 27.66 13.71 0.62
CA ASN A 17 28.04 14.14 1.95
C ASN A 17 28.93 13.10 2.64
N ARG A 18 30.23 13.43 2.79
CA ARG A 18 31.21 12.57 3.47
C ARG A 18 30.93 12.36 4.97
N ALA A 19 30.09 13.18 5.59
CA ALA A 19 29.68 13.01 6.99
C ALA A 19 28.53 11.99 7.16
N GLY A 20 28.04 11.38 6.06
CA GLY A 20 26.88 10.50 6.06
C GLY A 20 25.56 11.26 5.90
N PHE A 21 24.46 10.51 5.93
CA PHE A 21 23.11 11.05 5.76
C PHE A 21 22.06 10.19 6.46
N LEU A 22 20.89 10.79 6.70
CA LEU A 22 19.66 10.10 7.03
C LEU A 22 18.69 10.27 5.86
N LEU A 23 18.13 9.18 5.36
CA LEU A 23 17.10 9.17 4.33
C LEU A 23 15.90 8.37 4.83
N GLN A 24 14.73 9.00 4.87
CA GLN A 24 13.45 8.34 5.10
C GLN A 24 12.68 8.27 3.78
N VAL A 25 12.23 7.07 3.42
CA VAL A 25 11.41 6.80 2.23
C VAL A 25 10.11 6.18 2.70
N GLU A 26 8.98 6.73 2.28
CA GLU A 26 7.66 6.34 2.78
C GLU A 26 6.76 5.85 1.63
N GLY A 27 6.29 4.61 1.74
CA GLY A 27 5.22 4.06 0.90
C GLY A 27 3.82 4.47 1.39
N GLY A 28 3.57 5.77 1.56
CA GLY A 28 2.41 6.26 2.32
C GLY A 28 1.03 5.92 1.74
N ARG A 29 0.95 5.51 0.47
CA ARG A 29 -0.33 5.13 -0.14
C ARG A 29 -0.87 3.77 0.34
N VAL A 30 -0.04 2.92 0.95
CA VAL A 30 -0.49 1.66 1.57
C VAL A 30 -1.56 1.93 2.63
N ASP A 31 -1.38 2.98 3.44
CA ASP A 31 -2.37 3.40 4.45
C ASP A 31 -3.70 3.86 3.82
N HIS A 32 -3.63 4.68 2.77
CA HIS A 32 -4.82 5.13 2.05
C HIS A 32 -5.61 3.96 1.45
N ALA A 33 -4.90 2.97 0.88
CA ALA A 33 -5.53 1.75 0.39
C ALA A 33 -6.16 0.93 1.53
N GLY A 34 -5.49 0.90 2.69
CA GLY A 34 -6.00 0.32 3.94
C GLY A 34 -7.33 0.96 4.39
N HIS A 35 -7.39 2.28 4.50
CA HIS A 35 -8.63 3.02 4.79
C HIS A 35 -9.72 2.79 3.73
N GLY A 36 -9.30 2.69 2.46
CA GLY A 36 -10.17 2.40 1.34
C GLY A 36 -10.68 0.95 1.29
N ASN A 37 -10.13 0.05 2.11
CA ASN A 37 -10.31 -1.41 1.99
C ASN A 37 -10.15 -1.88 0.53
N ASP A 38 -9.17 -1.30 -0.15
CA ASP A 38 -8.89 -1.48 -1.56
C ASP A 38 -7.75 -2.48 -1.72
N VAL A 39 -8.14 -3.74 -1.95
CA VAL A 39 -7.19 -4.85 -2.06
C VAL A 39 -6.28 -4.73 -3.29
N GLY A 40 -6.76 -4.14 -4.39
CA GLY A 40 -5.92 -3.92 -5.56
C GLY A 40 -4.87 -2.86 -5.25
N ALA A 41 -5.31 -1.72 -4.72
CA ALA A 41 -4.41 -0.62 -4.37
C ALA A 41 -3.36 -1.03 -3.34
N ILE A 42 -3.74 -1.72 -2.25
CA ILE A 42 -2.80 -2.06 -1.16
C ILE A 42 -1.69 -2.97 -1.65
N VAL A 43 -2.00 -3.94 -2.53
CA VAL A 43 -1.01 -4.85 -3.13
C VAL A 43 -0.05 -4.07 -4.04
N HIS A 44 -0.58 -3.22 -4.92
CA HIS A 44 0.25 -2.45 -5.84
C HIS A 44 1.10 -1.38 -5.14
N ASP A 45 0.58 -0.73 -4.10
CA ASP A 45 1.32 0.23 -3.29
C ASP A 45 2.43 -0.48 -2.48
N GLN A 46 2.19 -1.71 -2.00
CA GLN A 46 3.23 -2.53 -1.36
C GLN A 46 4.33 -2.96 -2.35
N ILE A 47 3.97 -3.34 -3.58
CA ILE A 47 4.93 -3.65 -4.67
C ILE A 47 5.77 -2.41 -5.02
N ALA A 48 5.15 -1.23 -5.08
CA ALA A 48 5.89 0.02 -5.31
C ALA A 48 6.89 0.33 -4.18
N PHE A 49 6.58 -0.03 -2.93
CA PHE A 49 7.52 0.08 -1.82
C PHE A 49 8.60 -1.03 -1.85
N ASP A 50 8.27 -2.24 -2.30
CA ASP A 50 9.24 -3.32 -2.47
C ASP A 50 10.37 -2.97 -3.46
N GLU A 51 10.07 -2.18 -4.50
CA GLU A 51 11.10 -1.60 -5.39
C GLU A 51 12.14 -0.80 -4.60
N CYS A 52 11.71 -0.03 -3.58
CA CYS A 52 12.59 0.75 -2.72
C CYS A 52 13.45 -0.14 -1.82
N ILE A 53 12.90 -1.27 -1.35
CA ILE A 53 13.66 -2.27 -0.59
C ILE A 53 14.77 -2.87 -1.48
N ALA A 54 14.46 -3.20 -2.74
CA ALA A 54 15.45 -3.69 -3.69
C ALA A 54 16.56 -2.65 -3.95
N ILE A 55 16.19 -1.37 -4.09
CA ILE A 55 17.15 -0.26 -4.21
C ILE A 55 18.03 -0.16 -2.97
N ALA A 56 17.45 -0.22 -1.77
CA ALA A 56 18.19 -0.16 -0.51
C ALA A 56 19.19 -1.32 -0.40
N ARG A 57 18.77 -2.55 -0.76
CA ARG A 57 19.66 -3.72 -0.73
C ARG A 57 20.84 -3.56 -1.70
N ALA A 58 20.59 -3.13 -2.93
CA ALA A 58 21.65 -2.86 -3.90
C ALA A 58 22.60 -1.75 -3.39
N TYR A 59 22.05 -0.67 -2.83
CA TYR A 59 22.84 0.41 -2.27
C TYR A 59 23.77 -0.06 -1.15
N THR A 60 23.29 -0.90 -0.22
CA THR A 60 24.12 -1.45 0.86
C THR A 60 25.20 -2.44 0.41
N GLN A 61 25.08 -3.03 -0.78
CA GLN A 61 26.13 -3.88 -1.35
C GLN A 61 27.31 -3.05 -1.85
N GLU A 62 27.04 -1.86 -2.38
CA GLU A 62 28.05 -0.91 -2.86
C GLU A 62 28.58 -0.01 -1.73
N ASN A 63 27.76 0.23 -0.71
CA ASN A 63 28.02 1.09 0.44
C ASN A 63 27.81 0.30 1.75
N PRO A 64 28.77 -0.53 2.17
CA PRO A 64 28.60 -1.44 3.31
C PRO A 64 28.49 -0.72 4.66
N ASP A 65 28.92 0.55 4.75
CA ASP A 65 28.73 1.40 5.92
C ASP A 65 27.36 2.10 5.88
N THR A 66 26.29 1.30 5.84
CA THR A 66 24.92 1.80 5.77
C THR A 66 24.00 0.89 6.55
N LEU A 67 23.30 1.45 7.53
CA LEU A 67 22.21 0.79 8.25
C LEU A 67 20.89 1.04 7.53
N VAL A 68 20.17 -0.03 7.22
CA VAL A 68 18.79 0.06 6.71
C VAL A 68 17.82 -0.54 7.72
N ILE A 69 16.73 0.18 7.97
CA ILE A 69 15.60 -0.25 8.78
C ILE A 69 14.35 -0.10 7.93
N VAL A 70 13.58 -1.18 7.81
CA VAL A 70 12.28 -1.22 7.12
C VAL A 70 11.23 -1.62 8.14
N THR A 71 10.21 -0.79 8.29
CA THR A 71 9.08 -1.02 9.21
C THR A 71 7.85 -0.31 8.68
N THR A 72 6.69 -0.65 9.22
CA THR A 72 5.49 0.19 9.14
C THR A 72 5.26 0.89 10.49
N ASP A 73 4.56 2.02 10.46
CA ASP A 73 4.21 2.84 11.62
C ASP A 73 3.00 2.28 12.39
N HIS A 74 2.02 1.70 11.68
CA HIS A 74 0.87 0.99 12.26
C HIS A 74 0.16 0.08 11.25
N GLY A 75 -0.73 -0.77 11.76
CA GLY A 75 -1.70 -1.48 10.93
C GLY A 75 -2.81 -0.57 10.38
N CYS A 76 -3.42 -0.93 9.25
CA CYS A 76 -4.58 -0.22 8.71
C CYS A 76 -5.61 -1.17 8.06
N GLY A 77 -6.88 -0.97 8.38
CA GLY A 77 -8.04 -1.71 7.87
C GLY A 77 -8.16 -3.15 8.38
N GLY A 78 -7.12 -3.70 9.02
CA GLY A 78 -7.03 -5.11 9.40
C GLY A 78 -7.24 -6.04 8.21
N CYS A 79 -6.48 -5.79 7.13
CA CYS A 79 -6.47 -6.57 5.90
C CYS A 79 -6.01 -8.01 6.18
N GLN A 80 -6.80 -9.01 5.77
CA GLN A 80 -6.45 -10.42 5.93
C GLN A 80 -6.90 -11.25 4.72
N LEU A 81 -6.01 -12.12 4.23
CA LEU A 81 -6.36 -13.16 3.26
C LEU A 81 -6.99 -14.35 4.01
N ASN A 82 -8.25 -14.63 3.72
CA ASN A 82 -8.95 -15.75 4.31
C ASN A 82 -8.85 -16.98 3.41
N GLY A 83 -8.87 -18.16 4.03
CA GLY A 83 -9.06 -19.40 3.29
C GLY A 83 -10.44 -19.43 2.63
N VAL A 84 -10.50 -19.74 1.33
CA VAL A 84 -11.76 -19.84 0.57
C VAL A 84 -11.94 -21.21 -0.10
N GLY A 85 -13.20 -21.59 -0.31
CA GLY A 85 -13.57 -22.92 -0.84
C GLY A 85 -13.60 -24.03 0.22
N GLY A 86 -13.98 -25.24 -0.20
CA GLY A 86 -14.01 -26.41 0.67
C GLY A 86 -12.61 -26.74 1.19
N ALA A 87 -12.45 -26.82 2.51
CA ALA A 87 -11.15 -26.98 3.17
C ALA A 87 -10.08 -25.98 2.69
N TYR A 88 -10.48 -24.75 2.32
CA TYR A 88 -9.60 -23.65 1.89
C TYR A 88 -8.84 -23.88 0.58
N ALA A 89 -9.23 -24.90 -0.19
CA ALA A 89 -8.51 -25.38 -1.38
C ALA A 89 -8.59 -24.48 -2.63
N ASN A 90 -9.31 -23.36 -2.54
CA ASN A 90 -9.46 -22.41 -3.65
C ASN A 90 -8.77 -21.07 -3.37
N THR A 91 -8.03 -20.93 -2.27
CA THR A 91 -7.48 -19.64 -1.82
C THR A 91 -6.59 -18.97 -2.88
N ASP A 92 -5.62 -19.71 -3.40
CA ASP A 92 -4.75 -19.28 -4.50
C ASP A 92 -5.52 -19.05 -5.80
N LYS A 93 -6.43 -19.97 -6.14
CA LYS A 93 -7.26 -19.92 -7.37
C LYS A 93 -8.24 -18.75 -7.38
N THR A 94 -8.54 -18.18 -6.22
CA THR A 94 -9.37 -16.99 -6.08
C THR A 94 -8.51 -15.74 -5.97
N PHE A 95 -7.50 -15.73 -5.10
CA PHE A 95 -6.70 -14.54 -4.84
C PHE A 95 -5.99 -14.00 -6.08
N PHE A 96 -5.15 -14.80 -6.75
CA PHE A 96 -4.34 -14.26 -7.86
C PHE A 96 -5.21 -13.77 -9.03
N PRO A 97 -6.17 -14.56 -9.57
CA PRO A 97 -7.03 -14.05 -10.64
C PRO A 97 -7.90 -12.87 -10.21
N GLY A 98 -8.29 -12.83 -8.94
CA GLY A 98 -9.06 -11.73 -8.37
C GLY A 98 -8.27 -10.42 -8.29
N ILE A 99 -6.98 -10.47 -7.94
CA ILE A 99 -6.08 -9.31 -7.97
C ILE A 99 -5.78 -8.90 -9.41
N ASP A 100 -5.44 -9.85 -10.29
CA ASP A 100 -5.12 -9.58 -11.70
C ASP A 100 -6.28 -8.93 -12.46
N ALA A 101 -7.51 -9.18 -12.03
CA ALA A 101 -8.71 -8.60 -12.62
C ALA A 101 -8.96 -7.13 -12.22
N ILE A 102 -8.25 -6.58 -11.22
CA ILE A 102 -8.45 -5.21 -10.75
C ILE A 102 -7.55 -4.27 -11.57
N GLY A 103 -8.17 -3.50 -12.48
CA GLY A 103 -7.45 -2.58 -13.35
C GLY A 103 -7.20 -1.17 -12.78
N ALA A 104 -7.91 -0.77 -11.71
CA ALA A 104 -7.78 0.54 -11.10
C ALA A 104 -8.28 0.57 -9.65
N SER A 105 -7.71 1.46 -8.83
CA SER A 105 -8.18 1.70 -7.46
C SER A 105 -9.54 2.42 -7.45
N TYR A 106 -10.33 2.20 -6.40
CA TYR A 106 -11.61 2.88 -6.24
C TYR A 106 -11.45 4.41 -6.16
N GLU A 107 -10.38 4.85 -5.51
CA GLU A 107 -10.01 6.26 -5.40
C GLU A 107 -9.69 6.86 -6.78
N HIS A 108 -8.93 6.14 -7.62
CA HIS A 108 -8.64 6.58 -8.98
C HIS A 108 -9.91 6.70 -9.81
N LEU A 109 -10.78 5.68 -9.78
CA LEU A 109 -12.05 5.69 -10.49
C LEU A 109 -12.94 6.86 -10.06
N GLN A 110 -13.04 7.11 -8.75
CA GLN A 110 -13.74 8.29 -8.23
C GLN A 110 -13.16 9.60 -8.80
N ARG A 111 -11.83 9.75 -8.78
CA ARG A 111 -11.14 10.97 -9.23
C ARG A 111 -11.40 11.27 -10.70
N VAL A 112 -11.44 10.25 -11.56
CA VAL A 112 -11.64 10.43 -13.01
C VAL A 112 -13.11 10.53 -13.41
N ARG A 113 -14.06 10.20 -12.52
CA ARG A 113 -15.50 10.21 -12.81
C ARG A 113 -15.99 11.50 -13.46
N GLY A 114 -15.55 12.65 -12.94
CA GLY A 114 -15.96 13.97 -13.41
C GLY A 114 -15.41 14.36 -14.79
N ASN A 115 -14.41 13.63 -15.29
CA ASN A 115 -13.76 13.89 -16.57
C ASN A 115 -14.30 12.99 -17.70
N LEU A 116 -15.25 12.11 -17.40
CA LEU A 116 -15.76 11.09 -18.32
C LEU A 116 -17.28 11.24 -18.49
N SER A 117 -17.79 10.91 -19.68
CA SER A 117 -19.22 10.69 -19.87
C SER A 117 -19.70 9.53 -18.99
N THR A 118 -21.02 9.40 -18.80
CA THR A 118 -21.58 8.27 -18.05
C THR A 118 -21.20 6.93 -18.69
N GLU A 119 -21.31 6.83 -20.01
CA GLU A 119 -21.01 5.62 -20.77
C GLU A 119 -19.53 5.26 -20.69
N GLN A 120 -18.65 6.26 -20.78
CA GLN A 120 -17.20 6.07 -20.62
C GLN A 120 -16.84 5.60 -19.21
N PHE A 121 -17.48 6.18 -18.19
CA PHE A 121 -17.24 5.76 -16.81
C PHE A 121 -17.77 4.36 -16.52
N ASP A 122 -18.96 4.04 -17.00
CA ASP A 122 -19.55 2.70 -16.85
C ASP A 122 -18.68 1.64 -17.52
N ALA A 123 -18.17 1.92 -18.73
CA ALA A 123 -17.24 1.05 -19.43
C ALA A 123 -15.93 0.86 -18.65
N LEU A 124 -15.34 1.94 -18.14
CA LEU A 124 -14.11 1.88 -17.34
C LEU A 124 -14.32 1.07 -16.04
N VAL A 125 -15.44 1.25 -15.36
CA VAL A 125 -15.76 0.46 -14.16
C VAL A 125 -15.97 -1.02 -14.49
N GLY A 126 -16.63 -1.31 -15.62
CA GLY A 126 -16.77 -2.67 -16.14
C GLY A 126 -15.44 -3.33 -16.45
N GLU A 127 -14.53 -2.60 -17.10
CA GLU A 127 -13.17 -3.06 -17.43
C GLU A 127 -12.31 -3.26 -16.18
N CYS A 128 -12.24 -2.27 -15.29
CA CYS A 128 -11.33 -2.28 -14.16
C CYS A 128 -11.81 -3.10 -12.97
N LEU A 129 -13.13 -3.27 -12.76
CA LEU A 129 -13.69 -3.94 -11.57
C LEU A 129 -14.63 -5.09 -11.91
N GLN A 130 -14.94 -5.33 -13.19
CA GLN A 130 -15.92 -6.33 -13.62
C GLN A 130 -17.30 -6.11 -12.94
N VAL A 131 -17.68 -4.85 -12.80
CA VAL A 131 -18.95 -4.41 -12.21
C VAL A 131 -19.83 -3.81 -13.31
N ASN A 132 -21.02 -4.38 -13.51
CA ASN A 132 -22.02 -3.80 -14.40
C ASN A 132 -22.80 -2.67 -13.69
N ILE A 133 -22.81 -1.50 -14.31
CA ILE A 133 -23.52 -0.31 -13.84
C ILE A 133 -24.90 -0.25 -14.51
N ASP A 134 -25.90 -0.76 -13.80
CA ASP A 134 -27.32 -0.65 -14.15
C ASP A 134 -27.90 0.72 -13.74
N ASP A 135 -29.16 0.97 -14.08
CA ASP A 135 -29.82 2.25 -13.83
C ASP A 135 -29.91 2.60 -12.34
N GLU A 136 -30.06 1.61 -11.46
CA GLU A 136 -30.07 1.82 -10.02
C GLU A 136 -28.69 2.31 -9.54
N LYS A 137 -27.62 1.63 -9.96
CA LYS A 137 -26.25 2.05 -9.65
C LYS A 137 -25.92 3.42 -10.22
N ARG A 138 -26.41 3.75 -11.42
CA ARG A 138 -26.25 5.12 -11.99
C ARG A 138 -26.89 6.19 -11.11
N GLN A 139 -28.09 5.94 -10.59
CA GLN A 139 -28.76 6.85 -9.67
C GLN A 139 -27.95 7.01 -8.36
N GLN A 140 -27.45 5.90 -7.81
CA GLN A 140 -26.60 5.92 -6.61
C GLN A 140 -25.29 6.70 -6.86
N LEU A 141 -24.64 6.53 -8.02
CA LEU A 141 -23.46 7.30 -8.41
C LEU A 141 -23.75 8.80 -8.50
N ALA A 142 -24.88 9.19 -9.07
CA ALA A 142 -25.25 10.61 -9.19
C ALA A 142 -25.47 11.26 -7.82
N VAL A 143 -26.02 10.53 -6.85
CA VAL A 143 -26.16 11.00 -5.46
C VAL A 143 -24.80 11.08 -4.78
N ALA A 144 -23.98 10.03 -4.89
CA ALA A 144 -22.64 9.98 -4.28
C ALA A 144 -21.71 11.07 -4.82
N ALA A 145 -21.75 11.36 -6.12
CA ALA A 145 -20.96 12.42 -6.73
C ALA A 145 -21.27 13.81 -6.15
N LYS A 146 -22.54 14.05 -5.76
CA LYS A 146 -22.95 15.30 -5.11
C LYS A 146 -22.56 15.35 -3.62
N ALA A 147 -22.56 14.21 -2.95
CA ALA A 147 -22.15 14.12 -1.55
C ALA A 147 -20.64 14.39 -1.35
N GLY A 148 -19.82 14.09 -2.36
CA GLY A 148 -18.37 14.31 -2.33
C GLY A 148 -17.65 13.32 -1.39
N GLY A 149 -16.47 13.70 -0.92
CA GLY A 149 -15.61 12.84 -0.12
C GLY A 149 -15.25 11.54 -0.86
N PHE A 150 -15.35 10.39 -0.17
CA PHE A 150 -15.10 9.06 -0.73
C PHE A 150 -16.38 8.31 -1.15
N SER A 151 -17.49 9.02 -1.34
CA SER A 151 -18.80 8.40 -1.54
C SER A 151 -18.87 7.51 -2.78
N VAL A 152 -18.24 7.91 -3.89
CA VAL A 152 -18.20 7.11 -5.13
C VAL A 152 -17.28 5.90 -4.94
N ALA A 153 -16.09 6.09 -4.38
CA ALA A 153 -15.16 5.01 -4.08
C ALA A 153 -15.81 3.95 -3.16
N ASN A 154 -16.58 4.38 -2.16
CA ASN A 154 -17.30 3.50 -1.25
C ASN A 154 -18.39 2.66 -1.96
N LEU A 155 -19.10 3.23 -2.94
CA LEU A 155 -20.06 2.47 -3.76
C LEU A 155 -19.34 1.45 -4.64
N LEU A 156 -18.26 1.85 -5.31
CA LEU A 156 -17.46 0.96 -6.15
C LEU A 156 -16.92 -0.22 -5.35
N ARG A 157 -16.35 0.04 -4.16
CA ARG A 157 -15.92 -0.99 -3.21
C ARG A 157 -17.04 -1.96 -2.85
N LYS A 158 -18.21 -1.42 -2.50
CA LYS A 158 -19.38 -2.22 -2.12
C LYS A 158 -19.82 -3.14 -3.26
N TRP A 159 -19.88 -2.63 -4.50
CA TRP A 159 -20.33 -3.41 -5.65
C TRP A 159 -19.29 -4.37 -6.18
N HIS A 160 -18.00 -4.01 -6.08
CA HIS A 160 -16.92 -4.90 -6.45
C HIS A 160 -16.96 -6.17 -5.60
N GLY A 161 -17.25 -6.08 -4.30
CA GLY A 161 -17.41 -7.27 -3.46
C GLY A 161 -16.10 -8.06 -3.35
N SER A 162 -15.01 -7.36 -3.03
CA SER A 162 -13.63 -7.88 -3.08
C SER A 162 -13.45 -9.23 -2.41
N TYR A 163 -14.06 -9.48 -1.24
CA TYR A 163 -13.94 -10.77 -0.55
C TYR A 163 -14.35 -11.97 -1.42
N ALA A 164 -15.48 -11.88 -2.14
CA ALA A 164 -15.95 -12.97 -2.98
C ALA A 164 -15.03 -13.22 -4.19
N ARG A 165 -14.23 -12.21 -4.57
CA ARG A 165 -13.34 -12.23 -5.74
C ARG A 165 -11.90 -12.57 -5.39
N THR A 166 -11.42 -12.19 -4.22
CA THR A 166 -10.01 -12.30 -3.84
C THR A 166 -9.79 -13.11 -2.55
N GLY A 167 -10.83 -13.37 -1.76
CA GLY A 167 -10.71 -13.95 -0.42
C GLY A 167 -10.18 -12.98 0.65
N VAL A 168 -9.86 -11.74 0.29
CA VAL A 168 -9.39 -10.72 1.23
C VAL A 168 -10.56 -10.05 1.93
N ASN A 169 -10.48 -9.99 3.25
CA ASN A 169 -11.44 -9.28 4.09
C ASN A 169 -10.76 -8.26 4.99
N TRP A 170 -11.56 -7.40 5.59
CA TRP A 170 -11.14 -6.26 6.38
C TRP A 170 -11.94 -6.18 7.67
N THR A 171 -11.33 -5.70 8.73
CA THR A 171 -11.99 -5.55 10.05
C THR A 171 -12.58 -4.16 10.25
N SER A 172 -11.96 -3.13 9.66
CA SER A 172 -12.37 -1.74 9.79
C SER A 172 -11.93 -0.92 8.58
N GLN A 173 -12.14 0.39 8.64
CA GLN A 173 -11.52 1.40 7.76
C GLN A 173 -10.65 2.35 8.60
N ASN A 174 -10.11 1.88 9.73
CA ASN A 174 -9.27 2.66 10.65
C ASN A 174 -7.93 1.96 10.85
N HIS A 175 -7.03 2.62 11.57
CA HIS A 175 -5.79 2.00 12.02
C HIS A 175 -6.10 0.83 12.96
N THR A 176 -5.20 -0.14 12.97
CA THR A 176 -5.27 -1.33 13.81
C THR A 176 -4.00 -1.43 14.68
N GLY A 177 -4.14 -2.06 15.85
CA GLY A 177 -3.13 -2.04 16.93
C GLY A 177 -2.23 -3.29 16.99
N GLU A 178 -2.12 -4.05 15.91
CA GLU A 178 -1.22 -5.18 15.81
C GLU A 178 0.25 -4.75 15.89
N PHE A 179 1.11 -5.71 16.23
CA PHE A 179 2.54 -5.53 16.03
C PHE A 179 2.86 -5.44 14.54
N VAL A 180 3.77 -4.55 14.23
CA VAL A 180 4.24 -4.29 12.87
C VAL A 180 5.51 -5.08 12.58
N GLU A 181 5.69 -5.45 11.32
CA GLU A 181 6.91 -6.11 10.88
C GLU A 181 8.08 -5.12 10.88
N LEU A 182 9.25 -5.63 11.28
CA LEU A 182 10.50 -4.89 11.25
C LEU A 182 11.59 -5.76 10.65
N ALA A 183 12.25 -5.23 9.63
CA ALA A 183 13.45 -5.80 9.05
C ALA A 183 14.59 -4.78 9.13
N SER A 184 15.82 -5.25 9.31
CA SER A 184 17.00 -4.39 9.28
C SER A 184 18.22 -5.16 8.81
N TRP A 185 19.19 -4.43 8.24
CA TRP A 185 20.48 -4.98 7.83
C TRP A 185 21.56 -3.88 7.78
N GLY A 186 22.82 -4.31 7.75
CA GLY A 186 23.98 -3.42 7.80
C GLY A 186 24.54 -3.21 9.21
N PRO A 187 25.65 -2.46 9.35
CA PRO A 187 26.27 -2.19 10.65
C PRO A 187 25.28 -1.59 11.66
N GLY A 188 25.26 -2.10 12.89
CA GLY A 188 24.34 -1.64 13.94
C GLY A 188 22.99 -2.35 13.99
N SER A 189 22.60 -3.12 12.96
CA SER A 189 21.33 -3.86 12.94
C SER A 189 21.22 -4.90 14.07
N ASP A 190 22.34 -5.49 14.51
CA ASP A 190 22.39 -6.42 15.64
C ASP A 190 21.96 -5.81 17.00
N SER A 191 21.94 -4.48 17.10
CA SER A 191 21.44 -3.77 18.29
C SER A 191 19.91 -3.75 18.36
N ILE A 192 19.23 -3.97 17.22
CA ILE A 192 17.78 -3.97 17.12
C ILE A 192 17.24 -5.31 17.63
N LYS A 193 16.46 -5.24 18.72
CA LYS A 193 15.87 -6.42 19.35
C LYS A 193 14.73 -6.99 18.50
N ARG A 194 14.52 -8.31 18.63
CA ARG A 194 13.39 -9.03 18.02
C ARG A 194 12.02 -8.41 18.33
N TRP A 195 11.87 -7.85 19.53
CA TRP A 195 10.73 -7.05 19.95
C TRP A 195 11.27 -5.72 20.45
N ILE A 196 10.80 -4.64 19.84
CA ILE A 196 11.26 -3.29 20.13
C ILE A 196 10.08 -2.33 20.05
N ARG A 197 10.05 -1.31 20.91
CA ARG A 197 9.07 -0.22 20.77
C ARG A 197 9.55 0.70 19.65
N ASN A 198 8.63 1.27 18.88
CA ASN A 198 8.96 2.23 17.84
C ASN A 198 9.85 3.40 18.35
N THR A 199 9.61 3.89 19.57
CA THR A 199 10.44 4.92 20.22
C THR A 199 11.89 4.50 20.42
N ASP A 200 12.14 3.21 20.61
CA ASP A 200 13.46 2.67 20.91
C ASP A 200 14.30 2.47 19.62
N LEU A 201 13.75 2.73 18.43
CA LEU A 201 14.52 2.82 17.18
C LEU A 201 15.28 4.13 17.05
N HIS A 202 14.78 5.21 17.65
CA HIS A 202 15.45 6.50 17.63
C HIS A 202 16.90 6.45 18.14
N PRO A 203 17.19 5.91 19.34
CA PRO A 203 18.57 5.82 19.83
C PRO A 203 19.48 4.98 18.93
N VAL A 204 18.94 3.90 18.31
CA VAL A 204 19.71 3.09 17.34
C VAL A 204 20.13 3.94 16.13
N MET A 205 19.21 4.73 15.58
CA MET A 205 19.49 5.60 14.43
C MET A 205 20.49 6.71 14.79
N THR A 206 20.38 7.31 15.97
CA THR A 206 21.33 8.35 16.41
C THR A 206 22.72 7.79 16.68
N GLU A 207 22.81 6.59 17.25
CA GLU A 207 24.10 5.91 17.48
C GLU A 207 24.77 5.56 16.14
N ALA A 208 24.02 5.03 15.17
CA ALA A 208 24.53 4.72 13.84
C ALA A 208 25.08 5.96 13.09
N LEU A 209 24.49 7.13 13.35
CA LEU A 209 24.91 8.41 12.76
C LEU A 209 25.96 9.15 13.61
N ALA A 210 26.43 8.56 14.72
CA ALA A 210 27.31 9.20 15.70
C ALA A 210 26.80 10.57 16.18
N LEU A 211 25.47 10.73 16.28
CA LEU A 211 24.81 11.91 16.81
C LEU A 211 24.75 11.80 18.34
N LYS A 212 25.22 12.85 19.03
CA LYS A 212 25.24 12.96 20.50
C LYS A 212 23.97 13.55 21.06
#